data_AF-A0A961JTV7-F1
#
_entry.id   AF-A0A961JTV7-F1
#
_cell.length_a   1.000
_cell.length_b   1.000
_cell.length_c   1.000
_cell.angle_alpha   90.00
_cell.angle_beta   90.00
_cell.angle_gamma   90.00
#
_symmetry.space_group_name_H-M   'P 1'
#
loop_
_entity.id
_entity.type
_entity.pdbx_description
1 polymer ?
#
loop_
_entity_poly.entity_id
_entity_poly.type
_entity_poly.pdbx_seq_one_letter_code
_entity_poly.pdbx_strand_id
1 'polypeptide(L)' 'MSAALNISIAQAKGPRLYRRRDTGIWIIRDTVRGDRSTGTRDRREAERALALHLARSQRGRVT' A
#
# COMPACT_ATOMS: atom_id res chain seq x y z
N MET A 1 19.46 -5.21 -35.40
CA MET A 1 18.99 -4.11 -34.55
C MET A 1 17.86 -4.64 -33.69
N SER A 2 18.17 -5.15 -32.49
CA SER A 2 17.17 -5.73 -31.60
C SER A 2 16.79 -4.70 -30.54
N ALA A 3 15.57 -4.16 -30.63
CA ALA A 3 14.99 -3.32 -29.59
C ALA A 3 14.72 -4.21 -28.37
N ALA A 4 15.60 -4.16 -27.38
CA ALA A 4 15.33 -4.74 -26.08
C ALA A 4 14.13 -4.00 -25.49
N LEU A 5 13.01 -4.70 -25.37
CA LEU A 5 11.84 -4.23 -24.62
C LEU A 5 12.32 -3.94 -23.19
N ASN A 6 12.49 -2.66 -22.87
CA ASN A 6 12.81 -2.21 -21.53
C ASN A 6 11.55 -2.36 -20.68
N ILE A 7 11.22 -3.59 -20.28
CA ILE A 7 10.13 -3.89 -19.36
C ILE A 7 10.57 -3.34 -18.01
N SER A 8 10.34 -2.04 -17.83
CA SER A 8 10.32 -1.41 -16.51
C SER A 8 9.09 -1.97 -15.81
N ILE A 9 9.25 -3.17 -15.25
CA ILE A 9 8.31 -3.76 -14.31
C ILE A 9 8.30 -2.76 -13.15
N ALA A 10 7.34 -1.84 -13.17
CA ALA A 10 7.05 -1.00 -12.02
C ALA A 10 6.61 -1.97 -10.93
N GLN A 11 7.59 -2.49 -10.19
CA GLN A 11 7.40 -3.42 -9.09
C GLN A 11 6.40 -2.71 -8.18
N ALA A 12 5.16 -3.19 -8.14
CA ALA A 12 4.13 -2.58 -7.33
C ALA A 12 4.65 -2.61 -5.89
N LYS A 13 5.13 -1.45 -5.41
CA LYS A 13 5.66 -1.30 -4.06
C LYS A 13 4.42 -1.45 -3.18
N GLY A 14 4.20 -2.66 -2.69
CA GLY A 14 2.97 -3.05 -2.00
C GLY A 14 2.59 -2.11 -0.84
N PRO A 15 1.41 -2.28 -0.25
CA PRO A 15 0.83 -1.32 0.69
C PRO A 15 1.81 -0.88 1.79
N ARG A 16 1.98 0.45 1.97
CA ARG A 16 2.90 1.02 2.97
C ARG A 16 2.18 2.02 3.87
N LEU A 17 2.63 2.10 5.12
CA LEU A 17 2.18 3.13 6.05
C LEU A 17 2.96 4.42 5.87
N TYR A 18 2.23 5.53 5.82
CA TYR A 18 2.76 6.87 5.76
C TYR A 18 2.07 7.72 6.82
N ARG A 19 2.82 8.54 7.55
CA ARG A 19 2.25 9.48 8.51
C ARG A 19 2.07 10.84 7.85
N ARG A 20 0.83 11.35 7.80
CA ARG A 20 0.59 12.72 7.38
C ARG A 20 1.23 13.68 8.37
N ARG A 21 2.02 14.64 7.86
CA ARG A 21 2.69 15.65 8.70
C ARG A 21 1.67 16.63 9.30
N ASP A 22 0.64 16.94 8.53
CA ASP A 22 -0.38 17.94 8.86
C ASP A 22 -1.32 17.48 10.00
N THR A 23 -1.78 16.22 9.95
CA THR A 23 -2.80 15.71 10.91
C THR A 23 -2.23 14.69 11.91
N GLY A 24 -1.01 14.20 11.67
CA GLY A 24 -0.41 13.10 12.40
C GLY A 24 -1.05 11.73 12.15
N ILE A 25 -2.06 11.65 11.27
CA ILE A 25 -2.81 10.43 10.97
C ILE A 25 -2.01 9.53 10.04
N TRP A 26 -2.06 8.24 10.29
CA TRP A 26 -1.48 7.23 9.41
C TRP A 26 -2.38 6.96 8.21
N ILE A 27 -1.77 6.80 7.04
CA ILE A 27 -2.43 6.45 5.79
C ILE A 27 -1.72 5.24 5.20
N ILE A 28 -2.49 4.30 4.67
CA ILE A 28 -2.00 3.17 3.89
C ILE A 28 -1.98 3.64 2.44
N ARG A 29 -0.79 3.76 1.86
CA ARG A 29 -0.62 3.98 0.43
C ARG A 29 -0.51 2.64 -0.27
N ASP A 30 -1.45 2.34 -1.14
CA ASP A 30 -1.48 1.14 -1.95
C ASP A 30 -1.50 1.54 -3.43
N THR A 31 -0.45 1.18 -4.17
CA THR A 31 -0.34 1.51 -5.60
C THR A 31 -1.39 0.79 -6.45
N VAL A 32 -2.04 -0.25 -5.93
CA VAL A 32 -3.04 -1.06 -6.65
C VAL A 32 -4.47 -0.60 -6.36
N ARG A 33 -4.77 -0.19 -5.12
CA ARG A 33 -6.13 0.15 -4.67
C ARG A 33 -6.33 1.63 -4.29
N GLY A 34 -5.27 2.43 -4.31
CA GLY A 34 -5.28 3.82 -3.90
C GLY A 34 -5.02 4.03 -2.41
N ASP A 35 -4.91 5.30 -2.03
CA ASP A 35 -4.57 5.70 -0.66
C ASP A 35 -5.79 5.57 0.27
N ARG A 36 -5.59 4.96 1.44
CA ARG A 36 -6.63 4.78 2.47
C ARG A 36 -6.16 5.33 3.81
N SER A 37 -6.94 6.23 4.40
CA SER A 37 -6.67 6.68 5.77
C SER A 37 -6.96 5.58 6.79
N THR A 38 -6.07 5.38 7.77
CA THR A 38 -6.35 4.50 8.91
C THR A 38 -7.17 5.20 9.98
N GLY A 39 -7.29 6.54 9.92
CA GLY A 39 -8.05 7.34 10.88
C GLY A 39 -7.39 7.50 12.26
N THR A 40 -6.27 6.83 12.50
CA THR A 40 -5.58 6.82 13.80
C THR A 40 -4.23 7.51 13.72
N ARG A 41 -3.82 8.11 14.85
CA ARG A 41 -2.47 8.64 15.08
C ARG A 41 -1.56 7.60 15.74
N ASP A 42 -2.15 6.54 16.28
CA ASP A 42 -1.42 5.43 16.91
C ASP A 42 -0.81 4.53 15.83
N ARG A 43 0.50 4.27 15.96
CA ARG A 43 1.25 3.46 15.02
C ARG A 43 0.84 1.98 15.06
N ARG A 44 0.60 1.42 16.24
CA ARG A 44 0.21 0.01 16.41
C ARG A 44 -1.17 -0.25 15.80
N GLU A 45 -2.12 0.66 16.00
CA GLU A 45 -3.41 0.56 15.34
C GLU A 45 -3.29 0.68 13.81
N ALA A 46 -2.45 1.58 13.33
CA ALA A 46 -2.18 1.73 11.90
C ALA A 46 -1.55 0.47 11.29
N GLU A 47 -0.62 -0.17 11.99
CA GLU A 47 -0.01 -1.45 11.61
C GLU A 47 -1.04 -2.58 11.57
N ARG A 48 -1.97 -2.66 12.53
CA ARG A 48 -3.10 -3.61 12.47
C ARG A 48 -3.99 -3.36 11.26
N ALA A 49 -4.31 -2.09 10.97
CA ALA A 49 -5.10 -1.73 9.79
C ALA A 49 -4.39 -2.11 8.48
N LEU A 50 -3.07 -1.93 8.41
CA LEU A 50 -2.25 -2.37 7.27
C LEU A 50 -2.29 -3.89 7.11
N ALA A 51 -2.11 -4.66 8.20
CA ALA A 51 -2.17 -6.12 8.17
C ALA A 51 -3.55 -6.62 7.66
N LEU A 52 -4.65 -6.01 8.12
CA LEU A 52 -5.98 -6.30 7.63
C LEU A 52 -6.16 -5.95 6.15
N HIS A 53 -5.58 -4.83 5.70
CA HIS A 53 -5.63 -4.40 4.30
C HIS A 53 -4.86 -5.38 3.38
N LEU A 54 -3.71 -5.86 3.83
CA LEU A 54 -2.92 -6.88 3.14
C LEU A 54 -3.65 -8.23 3.07
N ALA A 55 -4.23 -8.68 4.19
CA ALA A 55 -4.99 -9.93 4.26
C ALA A 55 -6.19 -9.94 3.30
N ARG A 56 -6.90 -8.80 3.19
CA ARG A 56 -7.99 -8.62 2.20
C ARG A 56 -7.48 -8.63 0.75
N SER A 57 -6.26 -8.17 0.52
CA SER A 57 -5.66 -8.11 -0.82
C SER A 57 -5.14 -9.47 -1.29
N GLN A 58 -4.66 -10.32 -0.38
CA GLN A 58 -4.25 -11.70 -0.72
C GLN A 58 -5.44 -12.60 -1.08
N ARG A 59 -6.59 -12.47 -0.42
CA ARG A 59 -7.79 -13.29 -0.73
C ARG A 59 -8.38 -13.04 -2.12
N GLY A 60 -8.08 -11.92 -2.77
CA GLY A 60 -8.59 -11.59 -4.11
C GLY A 60 -7.66 -12.00 -5.26
N ARG A 61 -6.51 -12.60 -4.97
CA ARG A 61 -5.50 -12.99 -5.97
C ARG A 61 -5.48 -14.51 -6.15
N VAL A 62 -6.62 -15.08 -6.53
CA VAL A 62 -6.77 -16.48 -6.92
C VAL A 62 -7.62 -16.51 -8.19
N THR A 63 -7.01 -16.18 -9.32
CA THR A 63 -7.53 -16.42 -10.67
C THR A 63 -6.35 -16.65 -11.59
#